data_AF-B8MU51-F1
#
_entry.id   AF-B8MU51-F1
#
_cell.length_a   1.000
_cell.length_b   1.000
_cell.length_c   1.000
_cell.angle_alpha   90.00
_cell.angle_beta   90.00
_cell.angle_gamma   90.00
#
_symmetry.space_group_name_H-M   'P 1'
#
loop_
_entity.id
_entity.type
_entity.pdbx_description
1 polymer ?
#
loop_
_entity_poly.entity_id
_entity_poly.type
_entity_poly.pdbx_seq_one_letter_code
_entity_poly.pdbx_strand_id
1 'polypeptide(L)'
;MKFIEHCDSNRILLAIFPTHASHTLQPLDVAIFSPLSNAYTKQLDDFINDSQVFTRLTKRDFFRLFRASWNEVFTSKNINSAFKHTGLYSFNPEIVIQKFSKKIASRPLSSLPSEQDGGALFMIPTKVQQARGIISQKNDEAVQEQARKDDKKLRQQLAKQAKEAEKIERARIQQEKREQREQEAAEKQRLKNEQELAKLAYLQVQKDVISTPKASKRPTKASFHASAAKSAS
;
A
#
# COMPACT_ATOMS: atom_id res chain seq x y z
N MET A 1 9.20 5.64 51.15
CA MET A 1 10.14 6.21 50.18
C MET A 1 11.27 5.20 49.93
N LYS A 2 10.98 4.06 49.28
CA LYS A 2 11.92 2.90 49.26
C LYS A 2 13.30 3.23 48.67
N PHE A 3 13.37 4.13 47.68
CA PHE A 3 14.64 4.52 47.06
C PHE A 3 15.51 5.39 47.98
N ILE A 4 14.92 6.41 48.62
CA ILE A 4 15.64 7.32 49.52
C ILE A 4 16.13 6.56 50.76
N GLU A 5 15.27 5.70 51.34
CA GLU A 5 15.61 4.83 52.47
C GLU A 5 16.78 3.88 52.11
N HIS A 6 16.78 3.34 50.88
CA HIS A 6 17.89 2.51 50.40
C HIS A 6 19.18 3.31 50.26
N CYS A 7 19.14 4.53 49.71
CA CYS A 7 20.32 5.39 49.60
C CYS A 7 20.89 5.75 50.97
N ASP A 8 20.03 6.11 51.94
CA ASP A 8 20.42 6.42 53.30
C ASP A 8 21.07 5.22 54.00
N SER A 9 20.41 4.05 53.93
CA SER A 9 20.93 2.80 54.50
C SER A 9 22.30 2.39 53.93
N ASN A 10 22.57 2.73 52.67
CA ASN A 10 23.82 2.41 51.98
C ASN A 10 24.82 3.58 51.93
N ARG A 11 24.56 4.69 52.63
CA ARG A 11 25.40 5.90 52.64
C ARG A 11 25.68 6.47 51.24
N ILE A 12 24.69 6.40 50.34
CA ILE A 12 24.75 6.97 49.00
C ILE A 12 24.23 8.41 49.08
N LEU A 13 25.09 9.38 48.76
CA LEU A 13 24.70 10.79 48.70
C LEU A 13 23.80 11.06 47.48
N LEU A 14 22.62 11.61 47.73
CA LEU A 14 21.68 12.01 46.69
C LEU A 14 21.87 13.47 46.32
N ALA A 15 22.25 13.74 45.08
CA ALA A 15 22.25 15.07 44.50
C ALA A 15 20.85 15.37 43.92
N ILE A 16 20.12 16.30 44.54
CA ILE A 16 18.81 16.75 44.05
C ILE A 16 19.02 18.05 43.28
N PHE A 17 18.75 18.03 41.98
CA PHE A 17 18.86 19.22 41.15
C PHE A 17 17.56 20.05 41.17
N PRO A 18 17.66 21.38 41.07
CA PRO A 18 16.50 22.23 40.81
C PRO A 18 15.77 21.82 39.52
N THR A 19 14.50 22.16 39.43
CA THR A 19 13.70 21.96 38.21
C THR A 19 14.40 22.58 37.00
N HIS A 20 14.39 21.86 35.88
CA HIS A 20 15.03 22.26 34.62
C HIS A 20 16.55 22.46 34.67
N ALA A 21 17.26 22.02 35.72
CA ALA A 21 18.71 22.19 35.81
C ALA A 21 19.55 21.05 35.17
N SER A 22 18.91 19.97 34.70
CA SER A 22 19.59 18.78 34.12
C SER A 22 20.58 19.15 33.03
N HIS A 23 20.14 19.93 32.03
CA HIS A 23 20.96 20.39 30.90
C HIS A 23 22.15 21.28 31.29
N THR A 24 22.29 21.65 32.56
CA THR A 24 23.37 22.50 33.07
C THR A 24 24.23 21.80 34.11
N LEU A 25 23.62 21.03 35.02
CA LEU A 25 24.29 20.42 36.16
C LEU A 25 24.60 18.93 35.96
N GLN A 26 23.90 18.22 35.05
CA GLN A 26 24.13 16.80 34.82
C GLN A 26 25.29 16.59 33.83
N PRO A 27 26.44 16.03 34.26
CA PRO A 27 27.60 15.87 33.37
C PRO A 27 27.30 15.00 32.14
N LEU A 28 26.44 14.01 32.31
CA LEU A 28 26.01 13.13 31.23
C LEU A 28 25.28 13.90 30.12
N ASP A 29 24.30 14.73 30.49
CA ASP A 29 23.54 15.54 29.55
C ASP A 29 24.40 16.62 28.88
N VAL A 30 25.27 17.26 29.65
CA VAL A 30 26.07 18.40 29.16
C VAL A 30 27.12 17.99 28.14
N ALA A 31 27.76 16.83 28.32
CA ALA A 31 28.99 16.53 27.59
C ALA A 31 29.18 15.08 27.13
N ILE A 32 28.32 14.13 27.54
CA ILE A 32 28.52 12.71 27.21
C ILE A 32 27.47 12.20 26.21
N PHE A 33 26.19 12.51 26.39
CA PHE A 33 25.14 11.97 25.52
C PHE A 33 25.22 12.46 24.08
N SER A 34 25.61 13.71 23.84
CA SER A 34 25.80 14.18 22.47
C SER A 34 26.94 13.44 21.75
N PRO A 35 28.16 13.36 22.29
CA PRO A 35 29.22 12.54 21.69
C PRO A 35 28.84 11.06 21.55
N LEU A 36 28.14 10.49 22.53
CA LEU A 36 27.69 9.10 22.48
C LEU A 36 26.74 8.85 21.31
N SER A 37 25.76 9.74 21.12
CA SER A 37 24.84 9.67 19.98
C SER A 37 25.60 9.76 18.66
N ASN A 38 26.57 10.67 18.55
CA ASN A 38 27.36 10.84 17.32
C ASN A 38 28.22 9.60 17.03
N ALA A 39 28.90 9.06 18.05
CA ALA A 39 29.71 7.85 17.91
C ALA A 39 28.84 6.64 17.55
N TYR A 40 27.61 6.56 18.07
CA TYR A 40 26.68 5.50 17.71
C TYR A 40 26.18 5.61 16.27
N THR A 41 25.82 6.82 15.82
CA THR A 41 25.47 7.07 14.41
C THR A 41 26.62 6.68 13.49
N LYS A 42 27.86 7.03 13.83
CA LYS A 42 29.04 6.62 13.07
C LYS A 42 29.19 5.09 12.98
N GLN A 43 29.05 4.38 14.11
CA GLN A 43 29.09 2.91 14.13
C GLN A 43 27.97 2.28 13.28
N LEU A 44 26.80 2.92 13.23
CA LEU A 44 25.71 2.50 12.35
C LEU A 44 26.05 2.70 10.87
N ASP A 45 26.58 3.87 10.51
CA ASP A 45 26.97 4.18 9.13
C ASP A 45 28.05 3.21 8.63
N ASP A 46 29.07 2.95 9.46
CA ASP A 46 30.14 1.99 9.17
C ASP A 46 29.56 0.58 8.95
N PHE A 47 28.65 0.13 9.82
CA PHE A 47 27.99 -1.18 9.67
C PHE A 47 27.14 -1.29 8.40
N ILE A 48 26.43 -0.23 8.02
CA ILE A 48 25.61 -0.20 6.80
C ILE A 48 26.50 -0.25 5.56
N ASN A 49 27.61 0.50 5.56
CA ASN A 49 28.59 0.52 4.48
C ASN A 49 29.25 -0.86 4.30
N ASP A 50 29.71 -1.48 5.39
CA ASP A 50 30.37 -2.80 5.37
C ASP A 50 29.43 -3.91 4.90
N SER A 51 28.16 -3.84 5.29
CA SER A 51 27.14 -4.83 4.91
C SER A 51 26.53 -4.60 3.54
N GLN A 52 26.96 -3.55 2.81
CA GLN A 52 26.40 -3.11 1.53
C GLN A 52 24.86 -3.04 1.55
N VAL A 53 24.27 -2.67 2.69
CA VAL A 53 22.81 -2.57 2.90
C VAL A 53 22.06 -3.91 2.81
N PHE A 54 22.74 -5.05 2.65
CA PHE A 54 22.08 -6.36 2.54
C PHE A 54 21.65 -6.93 3.91
N THR A 55 22.27 -6.49 5.00
CA THR A 55 21.99 -6.99 6.35
C THR A 55 21.05 -6.06 7.10
N ARG A 56 19.98 -6.61 7.68
CA ARG A 56 19.06 -5.86 8.53
C ARG A 56 19.62 -5.72 9.95
N LEU A 57 19.58 -4.52 10.50
CA LEU A 57 19.95 -4.26 11.90
C LEU A 57 19.00 -5.01 12.84
N THR A 58 19.54 -5.83 13.73
CA THR A 58 18.77 -6.52 14.76
C THR A 58 19.05 -5.96 16.16
N LYS A 59 18.21 -6.30 17.13
CA LYS A 59 18.46 -5.95 18.55
C LYS A 59 19.79 -6.51 19.08
N ARG A 60 20.32 -7.59 18.49
CA ARG A 60 21.63 -8.13 18.89
C ARG A 60 22.77 -7.22 18.45
N ASP A 61 22.63 -6.57 17.29
CA ASP A 61 23.63 -5.65 16.77
C ASP A 61 23.70 -4.35 17.58
N PHE A 62 22.56 -3.93 18.16
CA PHE A 62 22.50 -2.75 19.04
C PHE A 62 23.58 -2.79 20.11
N PHE A 63 23.67 -3.87 20.90
CA PHE A 63 24.63 -3.95 22.00
C PHE A 63 26.07 -3.94 21.52
N ARG A 64 26.36 -4.56 20.38
CA ARG A 64 27.71 -4.57 19.79
C ARG A 64 28.14 -3.15 19.40
N LEU A 65 27.30 -2.45 18.64
CA LEU A 65 27.57 -1.09 18.18
C LEU A 65 27.59 -0.10 19.35
N PHE A 66 26.62 -0.19 20.27
CA PHE A 66 26.56 0.65 21.46
C PHE A 66 27.78 0.47 22.35
N ARG A 67 28.26 -0.77 22.55
CA ARG A 67 29.47 -1.04 23.34
C ARG A 67 30.72 -0.45 22.70
N ALA A 68 30.81 -0.47 21.37
CA ALA A 68 31.91 0.20 20.65
C ALA A 68 31.88 1.71 20.86
N SER A 69 30.72 2.35 20.66
CA SER A 69 30.54 3.79 20.90
C SER A 69 30.76 4.18 22.37
N TRP A 70 30.33 3.32 23.30
CA TRP A 70 30.54 3.53 24.73
C TRP A 70 32.04 3.61 25.05
N ASN A 71 32.84 2.66 24.56
CA ASN A 71 34.28 2.65 24.82
C ASN A 71 35.00 3.85 24.18
N GLU A 72 34.49 4.35 23.05
CA GLU A 72 35.02 5.56 22.39
C GLU A 72 34.73 6.83 23.20
N VAL A 73 33.54 6.93 23.80
CA VAL A 73 33.05 8.17 24.42
C VAL A 73 33.35 8.22 25.92
N PHE A 74 33.16 7.12 26.66
CA PHE A 74 33.36 7.05 28.11
C PHE A 74 34.84 6.91 28.48
N THR A 75 35.64 7.84 28.00
CA THR A 75 37.06 7.97 28.37
C THR A 75 37.22 8.88 29.58
N SER A 76 38.27 8.67 30.37
CA SER A 76 38.57 9.52 31.54
C SER A 76 38.66 11.00 31.17
N LYS A 77 39.16 11.31 29.97
CA LYS A 77 39.25 12.68 29.44
C LYS A 77 37.87 13.31 29.27
N ASN A 78 36.94 12.61 28.64
CA ASN A 78 35.59 13.13 28.40
C ASN A 78 34.80 13.24 29.71
N ILE A 79 34.94 12.25 30.60
CA ILE A 79 34.32 12.28 31.93
C ILE A 79 34.83 13.49 32.73
N ASN A 80 36.15 13.65 32.86
CA ASN A 80 36.73 14.78 33.58
C ASN A 80 36.31 16.13 32.98
N SER A 81 36.27 16.22 31.64
CA SER A 81 35.79 17.41 30.95
C SER A 81 34.31 17.70 31.27
N ALA A 82 33.46 16.69 31.29
CA ALA A 82 32.04 16.81 31.60
C ALA A 82 31.80 17.35 33.03
N PHE A 83 32.52 16.81 34.00
CA PHE A 83 32.44 17.29 35.39
C PHE A 83 33.03 18.70 35.56
N LYS A 84 34.05 19.06 34.77
CA LYS A 84 34.60 20.42 34.76
C LYS A 84 33.60 21.44 34.17
N HIS A 85 32.92 21.08 33.08
CA HIS A 85 31.93 21.96 32.41
C HIS A 85 30.65 22.20 33.22
N THR A 86 30.32 21.26 34.11
CA THR A 86 29.22 21.39 35.08
C THR A 86 29.64 22.13 36.35
N GLY A 87 30.93 22.47 36.49
CA GLY A 87 31.47 23.12 37.69
C GLY A 87 31.46 22.23 38.94
N LEU A 88 31.26 20.92 38.77
CA LEU A 88 31.22 19.95 39.87
C LEU A 88 32.61 19.44 40.25
N TYR A 89 33.54 19.35 39.28
CA TYR A 89 34.91 18.89 39.54
C TYR A 89 35.95 19.94 39.13
N SER A 90 36.80 20.26 40.12
CA SER A 90 37.10 21.63 40.57
C SER A 90 35.81 22.41 40.82
N PHE A 91 35.26 22.32 42.03
CA PHE A 91 34.01 23.01 42.39
C PHE A 91 34.11 24.50 42.06
N ASN A 92 33.36 24.93 41.05
CA ASN A 92 33.36 26.30 40.57
C ASN A 92 31.94 26.67 40.11
N PRO A 93 31.12 27.21 41.02
CA PRO A 93 29.73 27.56 40.71
C PRO A 93 29.62 28.69 39.68
N GLU A 94 30.66 29.52 39.51
CA GLU A 94 30.66 30.63 38.55
C GLU A 94 30.46 30.15 37.11
N ILE A 95 30.97 28.96 36.76
CA ILE A 95 30.80 28.37 35.42
C ILE A 95 29.31 28.18 35.09
N VAL A 96 28.52 27.85 36.10
CA VAL A 96 27.07 27.64 35.99
C VAL A 96 26.34 28.97 36.11
N ILE A 97 26.66 29.79 37.12
CA ILE A 97 26.01 31.09 37.39
C ILE A 97 26.17 32.04 36.19
N GLN A 98 27.33 32.08 35.54
CA GLN A 98 27.57 32.90 34.35
C GLN A 98 26.65 32.56 33.17
N LYS A 99 26.17 31.30 33.07
CA LYS A 99 25.20 30.92 32.02
C LYS A 99 23.84 31.57 32.26
N PHE A 100 23.50 31.85 33.51
CA PHE A 100 22.24 32.50 33.90
C PHE A 100 22.36 34.03 34.02
N SER A 101 23.55 34.57 34.34
CA SER A 101 23.77 36.01 34.51
C SER A 101 23.92 36.79 33.18
N LYS A 102 24.23 36.12 32.07
CA LYS A 102 24.37 36.72 30.73
C LYS A 102 23.08 37.32 30.13
N LYS A 103 22.00 37.46 30.90
CA LYS A 103 20.71 38.00 30.44
C LYS A 103 20.42 39.45 30.80
N ILE A 104 21.35 40.19 31.44
CA ILE A 104 21.13 41.61 31.78
C ILE A 104 22.26 42.53 31.27
N ALA A 105 22.96 42.15 30.20
CA ALA A 105 23.62 43.18 29.39
C ALA A 105 22.54 43.79 28.50
N SER A 106 22.07 44.98 28.88
CA SER A 106 21.28 45.86 28.03
C SER A 106 21.83 45.82 26.60
N ARG A 107 21.06 45.22 25.67
CA ARG A 107 21.18 45.63 24.26
C ARG A 107 21.05 47.16 24.28
N PRO A 108 21.96 47.93 23.66
CA PRO A 108 21.68 49.34 23.46
C PRO A 108 20.34 49.42 22.74
N LEU A 109 19.41 50.21 23.29
CA LEU A 109 18.03 50.39 22.85
C LEU A 109 17.93 51.03 21.44
N SER A 110 19.02 51.12 20.69
CA SER A 110 19.14 51.87 19.45
C SER A 110 18.63 51.13 18.21
N SER A 111 18.02 49.95 18.32
CA SER A 111 17.52 49.22 17.15
C SER A 111 16.39 48.23 17.41
N LEU A 112 15.39 48.61 18.23
CA LEU A 112 14.10 47.93 18.24
C LEU A 112 13.02 48.90 17.74
N PRO A 113 12.25 48.53 16.70
CA PRO A 113 11.09 49.30 16.28
C PRO A 113 10.00 49.18 17.34
N SER A 114 9.31 50.29 17.56
CA SER A 114 8.27 50.50 18.57
C SER A 114 7.17 49.44 18.52
N GLU A 115 6.64 49.20 19.72
CA GLU A 115 5.59 48.28 20.12
C GLU A 115 4.28 48.40 19.33
N GLN A 116 3.68 47.26 19.01
CA GLN A 116 2.32 46.90 19.43
C GLN A 116 2.03 45.43 19.08
N ASP A 117 1.44 44.73 20.05
CA ASP A 117 0.86 43.38 20.02
C ASP A 117 1.78 42.13 20.03
N GLY A 118 1.74 41.45 21.19
CA GLY A 118 1.41 40.03 21.26
C GLY A 118 2.36 39.02 20.62
N GLY A 119 3.41 38.65 21.35
CA GLY A 119 4.02 37.31 21.32
C GLY A 119 4.41 36.71 19.97
N ALA A 120 5.61 37.00 19.48
CA ALA A 120 6.27 36.14 18.50
C ALA A 120 7.81 36.22 18.60
N LEU A 121 8.46 35.05 18.66
CA LEU A 121 9.89 34.90 18.45
C LEU A 121 10.23 35.25 16.99
N PHE A 122 10.80 36.43 16.77
CA PHE A 122 11.23 36.87 15.44
C PHE A 122 12.48 36.08 15.00
N MET A 123 12.24 35.00 14.27
CA MET A 123 13.25 34.32 13.47
C MET A 123 13.68 35.27 12.34
N ILE A 124 14.99 35.46 12.16
CA ILE A 124 15.59 36.30 11.11
C ILE A 124 14.90 35.99 9.76
N PRO A 125 14.39 36.99 9.00
CA PRO A 125 13.54 36.78 7.82
C PRO A 125 14.09 35.78 6.81
N THR A 126 15.40 35.77 6.62
CA THR A 126 16.11 34.87 5.70
C THR A 126 15.99 33.40 6.09
N LYS A 127 16.03 33.07 7.38
CA LYS A 127 15.90 31.67 7.87
C LYS A 127 14.47 31.16 7.79
N VAL A 128 13.48 32.05 7.96
CA VAL A 128 12.05 31.70 7.84
C VAL A 128 11.69 31.41 6.38
N GLN A 129 12.20 32.19 5.43
CA GLN A 129 11.98 31.94 4.00
C GLN A 129 12.60 30.62 3.54
N GLN A 130 13.82 30.30 3.98
CA GLN A 130 14.44 28.99 3.71
C GLN A 130 13.63 27.83 4.28
N ALA A 131 13.19 27.94 5.55
CA ALA A 131 12.36 26.90 6.17
C ALA A 131 11.02 26.71 5.43
N ARG A 132 10.36 27.80 5.03
CA ARG A 132 9.12 27.75 4.23
C ARG A 132 9.33 27.12 2.86
N GLY A 133 10.45 27.44 2.19
CA GLY A 133 10.80 26.83 0.91
C GLY A 133 10.99 25.31 1.01
N ILE A 134 11.70 24.83 2.04
CA ILE A 134 11.92 23.40 2.27
C ILE A 134 10.60 22.68 2.59
N ILE A 135 9.70 23.30 3.37
CA ILE A 135 8.39 22.71 3.70
C ILE A 135 7.49 22.64 2.47
N SER A 136 7.46 23.70 1.64
CA SER A 136 6.70 23.71 0.39
C SER A 136 7.19 22.61 -0.56
N GLN A 137 8.50 22.52 -0.78
CA GLN A 137 9.09 21.49 -1.64
C GLN A 137 8.75 20.08 -1.18
N LYS A 138 8.85 19.79 0.13
CA LYS A 138 8.47 18.48 0.67
C LYS A 138 6.98 18.17 0.51
N ASN A 139 6.11 19.17 0.63
CA ASN A 139 4.68 19.00 0.41
C ASN A 139 4.36 18.75 -1.08
N ASP A 140 4.99 19.51 -1.98
CA ASP A 140 4.83 19.35 -3.42
C ASP A 140 5.34 17.98 -3.90
N GLU A 141 6.48 17.53 -3.39
CA GLU A 141 7.02 16.17 -3.62
C GLU A 141 6.06 15.08 -3.13
N ALA A 142 5.49 15.25 -1.93
CA ALA A 142 4.53 14.30 -1.38
C ALA A 142 3.23 14.22 -2.20
N VAL A 143 2.71 15.35 -2.67
CA VAL A 143 1.53 15.42 -3.54
C VAL A 143 1.83 14.75 -4.89
N GLN A 144 3.01 14.99 -5.46
CA GLN A 144 3.39 14.41 -6.75
C GLN A 144 3.60 12.89 -6.67
N GLU A 145 4.21 12.39 -5.59
CA GLU A 145 4.34 10.95 -5.34
C GLU A 145 2.99 10.28 -5.10
N GLN A 146 2.06 10.94 -4.41
CA GLN A 146 0.70 10.42 -4.23
C GLN A 146 -0.05 10.35 -5.56
N ALA A 147 0.00 11.41 -6.39
CA ALA A 147 -0.60 11.42 -7.71
C ALA A 147 -0.05 10.31 -8.63
N ARG A 148 1.27 10.04 -8.58
CA ARG A 148 1.89 8.93 -9.32
C ARG A 148 1.38 7.56 -8.87
N LYS A 149 1.21 7.36 -7.55
CA LYS A 149 0.68 6.11 -7.00
C LYS A 149 -0.77 5.89 -7.41
N ASP A 150 -1.57 6.95 -7.41
CA ASP A 150 -2.99 6.86 -7.77
C ASP A 150 -3.19 6.66 -9.28
N ASP A 151 -2.41 7.32 -10.14
CA ASP A 151 -2.39 7.05 -11.59
C ASP A 151 -1.99 5.59 -11.88
N LYS A 152 -0.96 5.08 -11.20
CA LYS A 152 -0.54 3.68 -11.35
C LYS A 152 -1.65 2.71 -10.95
N LYS A 153 -2.36 2.96 -9.85
CA LYS A 153 -3.51 2.14 -9.42
C LYS A 153 -4.65 2.20 -10.44
N LEU A 154 -4.99 3.39 -10.92
CA LEU A 154 -6.05 3.58 -11.91
C LEU A 154 -5.75 2.83 -13.21
N ARG A 155 -4.52 2.94 -13.73
CA ARG A 155 -4.07 2.19 -14.91
C ARG A 155 -4.17 0.68 -14.72
N GLN A 156 -3.78 0.17 -13.56
CA GLN A 156 -3.89 -1.26 -13.26
C GLN A 156 -5.34 -1.73 -13.22
N GLN A 157 -6.26 -0.92 -12.68
CA GLN A 157 -7.68 -1.25 -12.62
C GLN A 157 -8.33 -1.25 -14.01
N LEU A 158 -8.04 -0.23 -14.83
CA LEU A 158 -8.50 -0.17 -16.22
C LEU A 158 -7.98 -1.36 -17.05
N ALA A 159 -6.70 -1.72 -16.88
CA ALA A 159 -6.12 -2.87 -17.58
C ALA A 159 -6.77 -4.21 -17.15
N LYS A 160 -7.17 -4.36 -15.89
CA LYS A 160 -7.90 -5.55 -15.41
C LYS A 160 -9.30 -5.61 -16.05
N GLN A 161 -10.05 -4.51 -16.02
CA GLN A 161 -11.38 -4.44 -16.62
C GLN A 161 -11.35 -4.69 -18.14
N ALA A 162 -10.36 -4.14 -18.84
CA ALA A 162 -10.20 -4.37 -20.28
C ALA A 162 -9.95 -5.87 -20.60
N LYS A 163 -9.09 -6.55 -19.83
CA LYS A 163 -8.84 -7.98 -19.99
C LYS A 163 -10.07 -8.84 -19.69
N GLU A 164 -10.86 -8.45 -18.70
CA GLU A 164 -12.09 -9.16 -18.34
C GLU A 164 -13.16 -8.99 -19.43
N ALA A 165 -13.34 -7.77 -19.94
CA ALA A 165 -14.24 -7.49 -21.06
C ALA A 165 -13.82 -8.25 -22.33
N GLU A 166 -12.53 -8.30 -22.65
CA GLU A 166 -12.01 -9.06 -23.79
C GLU A 166 -12.28 -10.56 -23.64
N LYS A 167 -12.16 -11.10 -22.42
CA LYS A 167 -12.45 -12.52 -22.14
C LYS A 167 -13.94 -12.83 -22.32
N ILE A 168 -14.82 -11.95 -21.84
CA ILE A 168 -16.28 -12.09 -22.00
C ILE A 168 -16.65 -12.05 -23.48
N GLU A 169 -16.12 -11.10 -24.23
CA GLU A 169 -16.43 -10.97 -25.66
C GLU A 169 -15.93 -12.17 -26.47
N ARG A 170 -14.72 -12.66 -26.17
CA ARG A 170 -14.20 -13.89 -26.79
C ARG A 170 -15.06 -15.11 -26.48
N ALA A 171 -15.55 -15.25 -25.24
CA ALA A 171 -16.44 -16.34 -24.87
C ALA A 171 -17.78 -16.26 -25.62
N ARG A 172 -18.34 -15.05 -25.76
CA ARG A 172 -19.58 -14.80 -26.51
C ARG A 172 -19.44 -15.18 -27.99
N ILE A 173 -18.37 -14.70 -28.64
CA ILE A 173 -18.08 -15.05 -30.05
C ILE A 173 -17.89 -16.57 -30.23
N GLN A 174 -17.24 -17.24 -29.27
CA GLN A 174 -17.08 -18.69 -29.34
C GLN A 174 -18.39 -19.44 -29.18
N GLN A 175 -19.29 -18.96 -28.32
CA GLN A 175 -20.60 -19.56 -28.11
C GLN A 175 -21.47 -19.43 -29.35
N GLU A 176 -21.54 -18.24 -29.95
CA GLU A 176 -22.29 -18.00 -31.19
C GLU A 176 -21.77 -18.89 -32.34
N LYS A 177 -20.46 -19.06 -32.48
CA LYS A 177 -19.86 -20.00 -33.45
C LYS A 177 -20.15 -21.48 -33.16
N ARG A 178 -20.46 -21.86 -31.92
CA ARG A 178 -20.89 -23.23 -31.59
C ARG A 178 -22.35 -23.43 -31.99
N GLU A 179 -23.20 -22.48 -31.63
CA GLU A 179 -24.63 -22.49 -31.96
C GLU A 179 -24.85 -22.52 -33.48
N GLN A 180 -24.10 -21.71 -34.26
CA GLN A 180 -24.14 -21.75 -35.73
C GLN A 180 -23.75 -23.13 -36.29
N ARG A 181 -22.67 -23.75 -35.77
CA ARG A 181 -22.24 -25.08 -36.22
C ARG A 181 -23.26 -26.17 -35.88
N GLU A 182 -23.91 -26.07 -34.72
CA GLU A 182 -24.97 -27.00 -34.31
C GLU A 182 -26.21 -26.84 -35.18
N GLN A 183 -26.61 -25.61 -35.52
CA GLN A 183 -27.71 -25.34 -36.44
C GLN A 183 -27.43 -25.87 -37.85
N GLU A 184 -26.24 -25.60 -38.40
CA GLU A 184 -25.83 -26.14 -39.71
C GLU A 184 -25.80 -27.67 -39.73
N ALA A 185 -25.32 -28.30 -38.65
CA ALA A 185 -25.29 -29.76 -38.54
C ALA A 185 -26.72 -30.34 -38.47
N ALA A 186 -27.61 -29.71 -37.69
CA ALA A 186 -29.00 -30.11 -37.57
C ALA A 186 -29.75 -29.93 -38.91
N GLU A 187 -29.52 -28.84 -39.64
CA GLU A 187 -30.11 -28.60 -40.96
C GLU A 187 -29.63 -29.63 -41.99
N LYS A 188 -28.31 -29.90 -42.04
CA LYS A 188 -27.76 -30.97 -42.89
C LYS A 188 -28.37 -32.33 -42.58
N GLN A 189 -28.63 -32.62 -41.31
CA GLN A 189 -29.27 -33.87 -40.89
C GLN A 189 -30.76 -33.90 -41.26
N ARG A 190 -31.49 -32.79 -41.13
CA ARG A 190 -32.88 -32.65 -41.59
C ARG A 190 -32.99 -32.88 -43.09
N LEU A 191 -32.12 -32.26 -43.89
CA LEU A 191 -32.11 -32.43 -45.34
C LEU A 191 -31.85 -33.89 -45.74
N LYS A 192 -30.93 -34.58 -45.06
CA LYS A 192 -30.68 -36.02 -45.27
C LYS A 192 -31.93 -36.87 -44.96
N ASN A 193 -32.55 -36.63 -43.81
CA ASN A 193 -33.76 -37.35 -43.40
C ASN A 193 -34.93 -37.10 -44.38
N GLU A 194 -35.09 -35.86 -44.86
CA GLU A 194 -36.08 -35.49 -45.86
C GLU A 194 -35.84 -36.18 -47.20
N GLN A 195 -34.57 -36.23 -47.67
CA GLN A 195 -34.20 -36.98 -48.87
C GLN A 195 -34.46 -38.48 -48.73
N GLU A 196 -34.19 -39.08 -47.57
CA GLU A 196 -34.52 -40.48 -47.31
C GLU A 196 -36.03 -40.73 -47.31
N LEU A 197 -36.81 -39.88 -46.65
CA LEU A 197 -38.27 -39.94 -46.65
C LEU A 197 -38.85 -39.78 -48.06
N ALA A 198 -38.33 -38.84 -48.86
CA ALA A 198 -38.74 -38.64 -50.25
C ALA A 198 -38.44 -39.86 -51.12
N LYS A 199 -37.29 -40.50 -50.94
CA LYS A 199 -36.95 -41.77 -51.62
C LYS A 199 -37.90 -42.90 -51.21
N LEU A 200 -38.21 -43.03 -49.92
CA LEU A 200 -39.16 -44.02 -49.42
C LEU A 200 -40.57 -43.78 -49.96
N ALA A 201 -41.04 -42.52 -49.99
CA ALA A 201 -42.32 -42.15 -50.56
C ALA A 201 -42.38 -42.43 -52.08
N TYR A 202 -41.31 -42.14 -52.83
CA TYR A 202 -41.22 -42.46 -54.25
C TYR A 202 -41.29 -43.97 -54.51
N LEU A 203 -40.56 -44.77 -53.72
CA LEU A 203 -40.65 -46.23 -53.77
C LEU A 203 -42.06 -46.74 -53.44
N GLN A 204 -42.75 -46.10 -52.49
CA GLN A 204 -44.13 -46.43 -52.15
C GLN A 204 -45.08 -46.15 -53.32
N VAL A 205 -44.97 -44.98 -53.97
CA VAL A 205 -45.75 -44.66 -55.16
C VAL A 205 -45.49 -45.65 -56.30
N GLN A 206 -44.23 -46.07 -56.53
CA GLN A 206 -43.94 -47.11 -57.53
C GLN A 206 -44.64 -48.45 -57.21
N LYS A 207 -44.63 -48.87 -55.95
CA LYS A 207 -45.36 -50.08 -55.52
C LYS A 207 -46.86 -49.93 -55.71
N ASP A 208 -47.42 -48.77 -55.40
CA ASP A 208 -48.86 -48.52 -55.51
C ASP A 208 -49.31 -48.46 -56.98
N VAL A 209 -48.50 -47.90 -57.89
CA VAL A 209 -48.74 -47.92 -59.35
C VAL A 209 -48.74 -49.34 -59.91
N ILE A 210 -47.83 -50.21 -59.46
CA ILE A 210 -47.79 -51.62 -59.86
C ILE A 210 -49.00 -52.41 -59.31
N SER A 211 -49.54 -52.00 -58.16
CA SER A 211 -50.72 -52.65 -57.55
C SER A 211 -52.06 -52.22 -58.12
N THR A 212 -52.11 -51.24 -59.02
CA THR A 212 -53.39 -50.85 -59.67
C THR A 212 -53.95 -52.01 -60.51
N PRO A 213 -55.13 -52.57 -60.18
CA PRO A 213 -55.65 -53.70 -60.91
C PRO A 213 -56.21 -53.27 -62.27
N LYS A 214 -55.65 -53.88 -63.31
CA LYS A 214 -56.13 -53.87 -64.70
C LYS A 214 -57.57 -54.38 -64.75
N ALA A 215 -58.50 -53.50 -65.10
CA ALA A 215 -59.90 -53.88 -65.34
C ALA A 215 -59.99 -54.93 -66.46
N SER A 216 -60.60 -56.09 -66.16
CA SER A 216 -60.89 -57.15 -67.13
C SER A 216 -62.21 -57.86 -66.82
N LYS A 217 -63.25 -57.41 -67.56
CA LYS A 217 -64.40 -58.13 -68.17
C LYS A 217 -65.20 -59.20 -67.36
N ARG A 218 -66.49 -58.83 -67.18
CA ARG A 218 -67.76 -59.63 -67.12
C ARG A 218 -67.77 -60.94 -67.95
N PRO A 219 -68.67 -61.94 -67.69
CA PRO A 219 -70.13 -61.81 -67.43
C PRO A 219 -70.67 -62.80 -66.35
N THR A 220 -71.95 -62.94 -65.95
CA THR A 220 -73.31 -62.74 -66.51
C THR A 220 -74.37 -62.61 -65.39
N LYS A 221 -75.29 -61.66 -65.59
CA LYS A 221 -76.74 -61.62 -65.28
C LYS A 221 -77.32 -62.34 -64.04
N ALA A 222 -77.92 -61.56 -63.14
CA ALA A 222 -79.37 -61.63 -62.82
C ALA A 222 -79.84 -60.32 -62.17
N SER A 223 -80.94 -59.79 -62.71
CA SER A 223 -81.74 -58.64 -62.30
C SER A 223 -82.46 -58.85 -60.96
N PHE A 224 -82.73 -57.77 -60.20
CA PHE A 224 -84.09 -57.26 -59.92
C PHE A 224 -84.07 -56.06 -58.92
N HIS A 225 -84.69 -54.95 -59.34
CA HIS A 225 -85.39 -53.85 -58.60
C HIS A 225 -84.67 -53.10 -57.44
N ALA A 226 -84.42 -51.78 -57.49
CA ALA A 226 -85.28 -50.59 -57.60
C ALA A 226 -85.90 -50.10 -56.26
N SER A 227 -85.84 -48.77 -56.05
CA SER A 227 -86.44 -47.91 -55.00
C SER A 227 -85.72 -47.84 -53.65
N ALA A 228 -85.57 -46.69 -52.99
CA ALA A 228 -85.95 -45.31 -53.29
C ALA A 228 -85.21 -44.35 -52.33
N ALA A 229 -85.12 -43.10 -52.76
CA ALA A 229 -84.62 -41.95 -52.03
C ALA A 229 -85.44 -41.61 -50.77
N LYS A 230 -84.75 -41.00 -49.79
CA LYS A 230 -85.20 -40.03 -48.76
C LYS A 230 -84.23 -40.15 -47.58
N SER A 231 -83.86 -39.14 -46.81
CA SER A 231 -83.99 -37.69 -46.80
C SER A 231 -83.42 -37.27 -45.44
N ALA A 232 -82.96 -36.02 -45.36
CA ALA A 232 -82.98 -35.17 -44.17
C ALA A 232 -81.82 -35.28 -43.16
N SER A 233 -81.28 -34.06 -42.97
CA SER A 233 -80.66 -33.46 -41.78
C SER A 233 -79.22 -33.79 -41.45
#